data_AF-A0A1G6VVY7-F1
#
_entry.id   AF-A0A1G6VVY7-F1
#
_cell.length_a   1.000
_cell.length_b   1.000
_cell.length_c   1.000
_cell.angle_alpha   90.00
_cell.angle_beta   90.00
_cell.angle_gamma   90.00
#
_symmetry.space_group_name_H-M   'P 1'
#
loop_
_entity.id
_entity.type
_entity.pdbx_description
1 polymer ?
#
loop_
_entity_poly.entity_id
_entity_poly.type
_entity_poly.pdbx_seq_one_letter_code
_entity_poly.pdbx_strand_id
1 'polypeptide(L)'
;MFFDIEKQEQWLNKQLHKGYRCTHISGLGIYTFEETDKRYVMRMDYQDYLSKQKFKDYKGLYEDFGWVYIAGSRLGGHYWQKEDDNQNEIFSDRQSRSNYYKRLMNYSAGFGLMLLFISYLIFNDSGLYLADGLWSMEGTLFWKAFLFETPFVLLRSIPFLMAVFFGCSFYKAFRKYSTLREG
;
A
#
# COMPACT_ATOMS: atom_id res chain seq x y z
N MET A 1 0.39 -5.35 2.93
CA MET A 1 0.55 -4.23 1.99
C MET A 1 2.01 -3.79 2.01
N PHE A 2 2.67 -3.74 0.87
CA PHE A 2 4.06 -3.28 0.76
C PHE A 2 4.07 -1.76 0.54
N PHE A 3 4.95 -1.04 1.25
CA PHE A 3 5.21 0.39 1.00
C PHE A 3 6.55 0.65 0.29
N ASP A 4 7.39 -0.38 0.26
CA ASP A 4 8.63 -0.37 -0.48
C ASP A 4 8.37 -1.10 -1.79
N ILE A 5 8.24 -0.32 -2.85
CA ILE A 5 7.81 -0.80 -4.15
C ILE A 5 8.89 -1.66 -4.79
N GLU A 6 10.16 -1.35 -4.55
CA GLU A 6 11.29 -2.17 -5.01
C GLU A 6 11.23 -3.55 -4.34
N LYS A 7 10.96 -3.61 -3.04
CA LYS A 7 10.76 -4.89 -2.34
C LYS A 7 9.51 -5.62 -2.81
N GLN A 8 8.45 -4.89 -3.15
CA GLN A 8 7.23 -5.47 -3.69
C GLN A 8 7.49 -6.11 -5.06
N GLU A 9 8.14 -5.39 -5.97
CA GLU A 9 8.53 -5.91 -7.28
C GLU A 9 9.47 -7.11 -7.15
N GLN A 10 10.46 -7.04 -6.24
CA GLN A 10 11.35 -8.17 -5.97
C GLN A 10 10.59 -9.38 -5.42
N TRP A 11 9.63 -9.17 -4.51
CA TRP A 11 8.82 -10.25 -3.96
C TRP A 11 7.92 -10.87 -5.02
N LEU A 12 7.33 -10.07 -5.91
CA LEU A 12 6.52 -10.54 -7.04
C LEU A 12 7.36 -11.40 -7.98
N ASN A 13 8.51 -10.90 -8.42
CA ASN A 13 9.43 -11.66 -9.27
C ASN A 13 9.89 -12.97 -8.60
N LYS A 14 10.12 -12.97 -7.28
CA LYS A 14 10.43 -14.21 -6.55
C LYS A 14 9.30 -15.25 -6.61
N GLN A 15 8.04 -14.84 -6.66
CA GLN A 15 6.94 -15.80 -6.87
C GLN A 15 6.90 -16.25 -8.33
N LEU A 16 7.08 -15.34 -9.29
CA LEU A 16 7.07 -15.70 -10.71
C LEU A 16 8.17 -16.70 -11.08
N HIS A 17 9.37 -16.55 -10.50
CA HIS A 17 10.47 -17.49 -10.69
C HIS A 17 10.22 -18.91 -10.16
N LYS A 18 9.23 -19.10 -9.27
CA LYS A 18 8.83 -20.42 -8.78
C LYS A 18 7.87 -21.15 -9.73
N GLY A 19 7.59 -20.61 -10.91
CA GLY A 19 6.63 -21.17 -11.86
C GLY A 19 5.21 -20.69 -11.62
N TYR A 20 5.05 -19.43 -11.21
CA TYR A 20 3.74 -18.80 -11.07
C TYR A 20 3.60 -17.64 -12.05
N ARG A 21 2.36 -17.36 -12.46
CA ARG A 21 1.96 -16.19 -13.22
C ARG A 21 0.99 -15.37 -12.39
N CYS A 22 1.18 -14.06 -12.31
CA CYS A 22 0.19 -13.19 -11.69
C CYS A 22 -0.95 -12.93 -12.69
N THR A 23 -2.18 -13.21 -12.27
CA THR A 23 -3.39 -13.03 -13.08
C THR A 23 -4.20 -11.81 -12.65
N HIS A 24 -4.15 -11.47 -11.36
CA HIS A 24 -4.92 -10.35 -10.82
C HIS A 24 -4.21 -9.71 -9.63
N ILE A 25 -4.30 -8.38 -9.56
CA ILE A 25 -3.82 -7.57 -8.44
C ILE A 25 -4.97 -6.67 -8.00
N SER A 26 -5.46 -6.86 -6.78
CA SER A 26 -6.51 -6.03 -6.21
C SER A 26 -5.97 -4.65 -5.83
N GLY A 27 -6.84 -3.64 -5.83
CA GLY A 27 -6.50 -2.30 -5.35
C GLY A 27 -6.11 -2.23 -3.86
N LEU A 28 -6.35 -3.32 -3.10
CA LEU A 28 -5.94 -3.48 -1.70
C LEU A 28 -4.58 -4.21 -1.55
N GLY A 29 -3.92 -4.54 -2.66
CA GLY A 29 -2.61 -5.22 -2.65
C GLY A 29 -2.71 -6.73 -2.37
N ILE A 30 -3.80 -7.37 -2.82
CA ILE A 30 -3.95 -8.83 -2.83
C ILE A 30 -3.57 -9.33 -4.22
N TYR A 31 -2.75 -10.37 -4.29
CA TYR A 31 -2.24 -10.93 -5.54
C TYR A 31 -2.81 -12.33 -5.75
N THR A 32 -3.30 -12.58 -6.95
CA THR A 32 -3.73 -13.90 -7.39
C THR A 32 -2.69 -14.46 -8.36
N PHE A 33 -2.31 -15.71 -8.12
CA PHE A 33 -1.33 -16.43 -8.91
C PHE A 33 -1.92 -17.71 -9.47
N GLU A 34 -1.41 -18.12 -10.62
CA GLU A 34 -1.71 -19.39 -11.28
C GLU A 34 -0.39 -20.10 -11.59
N GLU A 35 -0.36 -21.43 -11.48
CA GLU A 35 0.83 -22.21 -11.83
C GLU A 35 1.07 -22.20 -13.35
N THR A 36 2.34 -22.18 -13.74
CA THR A 36 2.75 -22.13 -15.13
C THR A 36 4.15 -22.70 -15.31
N ASP A 37 4.37 -23.35 -16.45
CA ASP A 37 5.69 -23.89 -16.82
C ASP A 37 6.64 -22.81 -17.38
N LYS A 38 6.10 -21.61 -17.64
CA LYS A 38 6.83 -20.49 -18.24
C LYS A 38 7.40 -19.57 -17.18
N ARG A 39 8.56 -18.97 -17.48
CA ARG A 39 9.15 -17.95 -16.61
C ARG A 39 8.58 -16.58 -16.99
N TYR A 40 8.06 -15.88 -16.00
CA TYR A 40 7.56 -14.53 -16.15
C TYR A 40 8.38 -13.54 -15.33
N VAL A 41 8.45 -12.30 -15.81
CA VAL A 41 9.03 -11.16 -15.12
C VAL A 41 7.96 -10.09 -14.95
N MET A 42 7.96 -9.44 -13.79
CA MET A 42 7.10 -8.31 -13.49
C MET A 42 7.89 -7.03 -13.27
N ARG A 43 7.43 -5.96 -13.91
CA ARG A 43 7.97 -4.62 -13.75
C ARG A 43 6.88 -3.64 -13.39
N MET A 44 7.22 -2.69 -12.53
CA MET A 44 6.36 -1.57 -12.19
C MET A 44 6.82 -0.32 -12.90
N ASP A 45 5.92 0.29 -13.68
CA ASP A 45 6.12 1.63 -14.22
C ASP A 45 5.28 2.66 -13.47
N TYR A 46 5.73 3.91 -13.44
CA TYR A 46 5.07 5.00 -12.77
C TYR A 46 4.70 6.07 -13.78
N GLN A 47 3.43 6.40 -13.84
CA GLN A 47 2.92 7.49 -14.65
C GLN A 47 2.11 8.45 -13.81
N ASP A 48 2.09 9.70 -14.25
CA ASP A 48 1.13 10.68 -13.78
C ASP A 48 -0.27 10.36 -14.31
N TYR A 49 -1.26 11.20 -14.01
CA TYR A 49 -2.61 11.00 -14.53
C TYR A 49 -2.60 11.02 -16.07
N LEU A 50 -2.94 9.87 -16.66
CA LEU A 50 -3.13 9.72 -18.10
C LEU A 50 -4.61 9.88 -18.45
N SER A 51 -4.91 10.69 -19.47
CA SER A 51 -6.25 10.71 -20.05
C SER A 51 -6.57 9.35 -20.69
N LYS A 52 -7.86 9.03 -20.86
CA LYS A 52 -8.28 7.72 -21.44
C LYS A 52 -7.58 7.40 -22.76
N GLN A 53 -7.39 8.41 -23.63
CA GLN A 53 -6.71 8.21 -24.91
C GLN A 53 -5.21 7.95 -24.72
N LYS A 54 -4.53 8.81 -23.96
CA LYS A 54 -3.10 8.63 -23.65
C LYS A 54 -2.81 7.30 -22.96
N PHE A 55 -3.73 6.84 -22.11
CA PHE A 55 -3.60 5.54 -21.46
C PHE A 55 -3.72 4.38 -22.46
N LYS A 56 -4.60 4.46 -23.46
CA LYS A 56 -4.66 3.46 -24.53
C LYS A 56 -3.37 3.44 -25.35
N ASP A 57 -2.87 4.61 -25.71
CA ASP A 57 -1.64 4.73 -26.52
C ASP A 57 -0.42 4.21 -25.72
N TYR A 58 -0.31 4.62 -24.46
CA TYR A 58 0.68 4.11 -23.49
C TYR A 58 0.59 2.59 -23.34
N LYS A 59 -0.63 2.06 -23.23
CA LYS A 59 -0.83 0.62 -23.05
C LYS A 59 -0.42 -0.16 -24.30
N GLY A 60 -0.83 0.31 -25.48
CA GLY A 60 -0.50 -0.32 -26.76
C GLY A 60 1.00 -0.38 -27.00
N LEU A 61 1.73 0.70 -26.66
CA LEU A 61 3.19 0.74 -26.80
C LEU A 61 3.87 -0.45 -26.11
N TYR A 62 3.50 -0.76 -24.86
CA TYR A 62 4.09 -1.87 -24.12
C TYR A 62 3.59 -3.24 -24.60
N GLU A 63 2.33 -3.34 -25.02
CA GLU A 63 1.77 -4.57 -25.60
C GLU A 63 2.51 -4.96 -26.89
N ASP A 64 2.93 -3.99 -27.71
CA ASP A 64 3.73 -4.23 -28.91
C ASP A 64 5.12 -4.82 -28.59
N PHE A 65 5.67 -4.54 -27.40
CA PHE A 65 6.91 -5.15 -26.89
C PHE A 65 6.68 -6.46 -26.10
N GLY A 66 5.46 -7.01 -26.14
CA GLY A 66 5.08 -8.28 -25.51
C GLY A 66 4.71 -8.18 -24.02
N TRP A 67 4.58 -6.97 -23.47
CA TRP A 67 4.15 -6.80 -22.09
C TRP A 67 2.64 -6.91 -21.94
N VAL A 68 2.20 -7.67 -20.94
CA VAL A 68 0.79 -7.81 -20.56
C VAL A 68 0.50 -6.89 -19.38
N TYR A 69 -0.50 -6.02 -19.55
CA TYR A 69 -0.99 -5.16 -18.47
C TYR A 69 -1.79 -5.98 -17.44
N ILE A 70 -1.36 -5.94 -16.17
CA ILE A 70 -2.03 -6.67 -15.09
C ILE A 70 -2.97 -5.77 -14.30
N ALA A 71 -2.46 -4.63 -13.81
CA ALA A 71 -3.23 -3.73 -12.96
C ALA A 71 -2.63 -2.33 -12.91
N GLY A 72 -3.43 -1.38 -12.45
CA GLY A 72 -3.02 -0.01 -12.15
C GLY A 72 -3.42 0.37 -10.73
N SER A 73 -2.58 1.16 -10.07
CA SER A 73 -2.87 1.73 -8.76
C SER A 73 -3.38 3.16 -8.90
N ARG A 74 -4.20 3.58 -7.94
CA ARG A 74 -4.70 4.97 -7.87
C ARG A 74 -3.60 6.02 -7.68
N LEU A 75 -2.39 5.59 -7.31
CA LEU A 75 -1.21 6.43 -7.17
C LEU A 75 -0.39 6.53 -8.46
N GLY A 76 -0.86 5.92 -9.57
CA GLY A 76 -0.19 5.99 -10.87
C GLY A 76 0.92 4.96 -11.07
N GLY A 77 0.93 3.87 -10.29
CA GLY A 77 1.80 2.72 -10.54
C GLY A 77 1.10 1.68 -11.41
N HIS A 78 1.73 1.21 -12.46
CA HIS A 78 1.22 0.24 -13.44
C HIS A 78 2.06 -1.04 -13.40
N TYR A 79 1.38 -2.19 -13.30
CA TYR A 79 2.01 -3.50 -13.25
C TYR A 79 2.00 -4.14 -14.62
N TRP A 80 3.18 -4.48 -15.09
CA TRP A 80 3.43 -5.09 -16.38
C TRP A 80 4.09 -6.45 -16.18
N GLN A 81 3.63 -7.45 -16.92
CA GLN A 81 4.16 -8.81 -16.87
C GLN A 81 4.50 -9.31 -18.26
N LYS A 82 5.67 -9.93 -18.42
CA LYS A 82 6.14 -10.47 -19.71
C LYS A 82 6.82 -11.82 -19.49
N GLU A 83 6.79 -12.69 -20.50
CA GLU A 83 7.58 -13.93 -20.51
C GLU A 83 9.07 -13.58 -20.60
N ASP A 84 9.90 -14.25 -19.81
CA ASP A 84 11.32 -13.92 -19.68
C ASP A 84 12.08 -14.13 -21.00
N ASP A 85 12.43 -13.04 -21.69
CA ASP A 85 13.11 -13.06 -23.01
C ASP A 85 14.46 -12.31 -23.01
N ASN A 86 15.09 -12.17 -21.84
CA ASN A 86 16.30 -11.36 -21.59
C ASN A 86 16.14 -9.85 -21.88
N GLN A 87 15.02 -9.37 -22.41
CA GLN A 87 14.69 -7.94 -22.59
C GLN A 87 13.52 -7.55 -21.71
N ASN A 88 13.79 -7.53 -20.40
CA ASN A 88 12.77 -7.41 -19.35
C ASN A 88 12.80 -6.06 -18.61
N GLU A 89 13.33 -5.01 -19.23
CA GLU A 89 13.43 -3.69 -18.62
C GLU A 89 12.32 -2.78 -19.11
N ILE A 90 11.56 -2.23 -18.15
CA ILE A 90 10.73 -1.06 -18.38
C ILE A 90 11.45 0.12 -17.74
N PHE A 91 11.90 1.06 -18.57
CA PHE A 91 12.54 2.28 -18.10
C PHE A 91 11.47 3.25 -17.61
N SER A 92 11.37 3.36 -16.28
CA SER A 92 10.68 4.47 -15.65
C SER A 92 11.72 5.52 -15.28
N ASP A 93 11.54 6.74 -15.78
CA ASP A 93 12.46 7.83 -15.53
C ASP A 93 12.46 8.25 -14.05
N ARG A 94 13.56 8.86 -13.63
CA ARG A 94 13.76 9.26 -12.23
C ARG A 94 12.71 10.26 -11.77
N GLN A 95 12.26 11.15 -12.65
CA GLN A 95 11.26 12.17 -12.32
C GLN A 95 9.91 11.52 -12.04
N SER A 96 9.47 10.56 -12.86
CA SER A 96 8.22 9.81 -12.62
C SER A 96 8.24 9.02 -11.31
N ARG A 97 9.38 8.40 -10.97
CA ARG A 97 9.55 7.75 -9.65
C ARG A 97 9.45 8.75 -8.50
N SER A 98 10.11 9.91 -8.62
CA SER A 98 10.05 10.97 -7.63
C SER A 98 8.62 11.50 -7.43
N ASN A 99 7.91 11.74 -8.54
CA ASN A 99 6.51 12.17 -8.52
C ASN A 99 5.60 11.13 -7.85
N TYR A 100 5.83 9.83 -8.09
CA TYR A 100 5.10 8.76 -7.40
C TYR A 100 5.31 8.83 -5.88
N TYR A 101 6.55 8.91 -5.40
CA TYR A 101 6.82 8.97 -3.96
C TYR A 101 6.24 10.24 -3.32
N LYS A 102 6.24 11.36 -4.04
CA LYS A 102 5.55 12.59 -3.61
C LYS A 102 4.04 12.37 -3.44
N ARG A 103 3.37 11.69 -4.37
CA ARG A 103 1.95 11.34 -4.24
C ARG A 103 1.69 10.40 -3.08
N LEU A 104 2.52 9.35 -2.93
CA LEU A 104 2.41 8.40 -1.83
C LEU A 104 2.59 9.10 -0.47
N MET A 105 3.51 10.05 -0.39
CA MET A 105 3.73 10.89 0.78
C MET A 105 2.50 11.74 1.11
N ASN A 106 1.96 12.47 0.13
CA ASN A 106 0.76 13.29 0.33
C ASN A 106 -0.46 12.44 0.73
N TYR A 107 -0.63 11.27 0.11
CA TYR A 107 -1.69 10.33 0.46
C TYR A 107 -1.54 9.81 1.90
N SER A 108 -0.33 9.39 2.26
CA SER A 108 -0.04 8.89 3.61
C SER A 108 -0.24 9.98 4.67
N ALA A 109 0.15 11.22 4.39
CA ALA A 109 -0.07 12.35 5.28
C ALA A 109 -1.57 12.66 5.45
N GLY A 110 -2.32 12.75 4.35
CA GLY A 110 -3.75 13.04 4.38
C GLY A 110 -4.54 11.98 5.15
N PHE A 111 -4.31 10.70 4.85
CA PHE A 111 -4.95 9.59 5.58
C PHE A 111 -4.51 9.51 7.04
N GLY A 112 -3.21 9.70 7.31
CA GLY A 112 -2.68 9.72 8.67
C GLY A 112 -3.32 10.82 9.52
N LEU A 113 -3.39 12.06 9.02
CA LEU A 113 -4.01 13.18 9.73
C LEU A 113 -5.51 12.97 9.93
N MET A 114 -6.22 12.46 8.93
CA MET A 114 -7.65 12.14 9.05
C MET A 114 -7.89 11.09 10.16
N LEU A 115 -7.06 10.04 10.22
CA LEU A 115 -7.18 9.00 11.23
C LEU A 115 -6.79 9.49 12.63
N LEU A 116 -5.80 10.39 12.75
CA LEU A 116 -5.49 11.06 14.01
C LEU A 116 -6.65 11.92 14.47
N PHE A 117 -7.31 12.64 13.56
CA PHE A 117 -8.48 13.43 13.90
C PHE A 117 -9.65 12.56 14.36
N ILE A 118 -9.94 11.46 13.66
CA ILE A 118 -10.95 10.47 14.08
C ILE A 118 -10.60 9.89 15.46
N SER A 119 -9.34 9.52 15.68
CA SER A 119 -8.86 9.02 16.97
C SER A 119 -9.06 10.07 18.06
N TYR A 120 -8.77 11.34 17.78
CA TYR A 120 -8.99 12.43 18.73
C TYR A 120 -10.46 12.56 19.09
N LEU A 121 -11.38 12.60 18.11
CA LEU A 121 -12.82 12.66 18.37
C LEU A 121 -13.32 11.50 19.25
N ILE A 122 -12.81 10.29 18.98
CA ILE A 122 -13.15 9.08 19.72
C ILE A 122 -12.74 9.18 21.19
N PHE A 123 -11.49 9.58 21.47
CA PHE A 123 -10.94 9.57 22.83
C PHE A 123 -11.28 10.85 23.63
N ASN A 124 -11.59 11.96 22.95
CA ASN A 124 -11.93 13.22 23.59
C ASN A 124 -13.26 13.15 24.36
N ASP A 125 -14.21 12.33 23.90
CA ASP A 125 -15.55 12.23 24.48
C ASP A 125 -15.67 11.12 25.55
N SER A 126 -14.86 10.07 25.47
CA SER A 126 -15.15 8.81 26.18
C SER A 126 -13.98 8.15 26.93
N GLY A 127 -12.83 8.83 27.06
CA GLY A 127 -11.66 8.25 27.70
C GLY A 127 -11.21 6.93 27.05
N LEU A 128 -10.35 6.16 27.74
CA LEU A 128 -9.91 4.85 27.23
C LEU A 128 -10.95 3.74 27.43
N TYR A 129 -11.66 3.76 28.56
CA TYR A 129 -12.71 2.79 28.91
C TYR A 129 -14.03 3.54 29.06
N LEU A 130 -15.14 2.93 28.63
CA LEU A 130 -16.48 3.53 28.67
C LEU A 130 -17.14 3.40 30.04
N ALA A 131 -16.74 2.41 30.84
CA ALA A 131 -17.28 2.24 32.18
C ALA A 131 -16.79 3.38 33.08
N ASP A 132 -17.69 4.32 33.34
CA ASP A 132 -17.51 5.33 34.37
C ASP A 132 -17.22 4.64 35.71
N GLY A 133 -16.07 4.96 36.31
CA GLY A 133 -15.65 4.36 37.56
C GLY A 133 -15.19 2.90 37.45
N LEU A 134 -14.79 2.41 36.27
CA LEU A 134 -14.14 1.09 36.13
C LEU A 134 -13.05 0.87 37.19
N TRP A 135 -12.22 1.90 37.39
CA TRP A 135 -11.11 1.90 38.35
C TRP A 135 -11.54 1.96 39.83
N SER A 136 -12.81 2.29 40.10
CA SER A 136 -13.40 2.25 41.45
C SER A 136 -14.18 0.97 41.75
N MET A 137 -14.32 0.05 40.78
CA MET A 137 -14.97 -1.24 41.01
C MET A 137 -14.04 -2.18 41.77
N GLU A 138 -14.59 -2.94 42.72
CA GLU A 138 -13.83 -3.93 43.49
C GLU A 138 -14.19 -5.38 43.11
N GLY A 139 -13.23 -6.28 43.34
CA GLY A 139 -13.43 -7.73 43.26
C GLY A 139 -13.80 -8.24 41.85
N THR A 140 -14.77 -9.16 41.78
CA THR A 140 -15.14 -9.85 40.53
C THR A 140 -15.83 -8.96 39.50
N LEU A 141 -16.39 -7.82 39.94
CA LEU A 141 -17.14 -6.91 39.08
C LEU A 141 -16.19 -6.10 38.18
N PHE A 142 -15.04 -5.68 38.74
CA PHE A 142 -13.92 -5.10 38.00
C PHE A 142 -13.47 -6.00 36.85
N TRP A 143 -13.12 -7.26 37.15
CA TRP A 143 -12.56 -8.17 36.14
C TRP A 143 -13.54 -8.47 35.00
N LYS A 144 -14.85 -8.55 35.30
CA LYS A 144 -15.88 -8.72 34.27
C LYS A 144 -16.02 -7.49 33.39
N ALA A 145 -16.13 -6.30 33.99
CA ALA A 145 -16.25 -5.05 33.26
C ALA A 145 -15.00 -4.78 32.40
N PHE A 146 -13.81 -5.00 32.97
CA PHE A 146 -12.53 -4.86 32.25
C PHE A 146 -12.44 -5.80 31.06
N LEU A 147 -12.70 -7.10 31.24
CA LEU A 147 -12.60 -8.08 30.16
C LEU A 147 -13.65 -7.84 29.07
N PHE A 148 -14.84 -7.41 29.48
CA PHE A 148 -15.92 -7.07 28.55
C PHE A 148 -15.60 -5.83 27.71
N GLU A 149 -15.00 -4.80 28.30
CA GLU A 149 -14.69 -3.55 27.58
C GLU A 149 -13.43 -3.62 26.74
N THR A 150 -12.45 -4.45 27.12
CA THR A 150 -11.14 -4.55 26.44
C THR A 150 -11.25 -4.72 24.91
N PRO A 151 -12.12 -5.59 24.35
CA PRO A 151 -12.30 -5.70 22.89
C PRO A 151 -12.77 -4.39 22.23
N PHE A 152 -13.63 -3.62 22.90
CA PHE A 152 -14.13 -2.35 22.38
C PHE A 152 -13.07 -1.27 22.44
N VAL A 153 -12.23 -1.26 23.48
CA VAL A 153 -11.06 -0.37 23.57
C VAL A 153 -10.09 -0.67 22.42
N LEU A 154 -9.75 -1.94 22.21
CA LEU A 154 -8.87 -2.36 21.11
C LEU A 154 -9.42 -1.95 19.74
N LEU A 155 -10.72 -2.15 19.51
CA LEU A 155 -11.40 -1.73 18.28
C LEU A 155 -11.33 -0.21 18.08
N ARG A 156 -11.52 0.57 19.15
CA ARG A 156 -11.41 2.05 19.11
C ARG A 156 -9.99 2.56 18.93
N SER A 157 -8.97 1.79 19.32
CA SER A 157 -7.57 2.13 19.09
C SER A 157 -7.11 1.90 17.65
N ILE A 158 -7.88 1.20 16.82
CA ILE A 158 -7.51 0.90 15.42
C ILE A 158 -7.16 2.17 14.61
N PRO A 159 -7.95 3.25 14.62
CA PRO A 159 -7.61 4.48 13.88
C PRO A 159 -6.26 5.06 14.29
N PHE A 160 -5.93 5.05 15.58
CA PHE A 160 -4.63 5.49 16.08
C PHE A 160 -3.49 4.61 15.57
N LEU A 161 -3.63 3.29 15.66
CA LEU A 161 -2.62 2.34 15.16
C LEU A 161 -2.43 2.48 13.65
N MET A 162 -3.52 2.67 12.90
CA MET A 162 -3.47 2.93 11.46
C MET A 162 -2.80 4.28 11.17
N ALA A 163 -3.04 5.32 11.96
CA ALA A 163 -2.36 6.60 11.78
C ALA A 163 -0.84 6.48 11.97
N VAL A 164 -0.39 5.75 12.99
CA VAL A 164 1.05 5.46 13.19
C VAL A 164 1.62 4.70 11.97
N PHE A 165 0.90 3.70 11.47
CA PHE A 165 1.28 2.95 10.28
C PHE A 165 1.42 3.86 9.04
N PHE A 166 0.48 4.77 8.81
CA PHE A 166 0.57 5.78 7.74
C PHE A 166 1.71 6.78 7.96
N GLY A 167 2.01 7.15 9.21
CA GLY A 167 3.18 7.96 9.55
C GLY A 167 4.51 7.27 9.19
N CYS A 168 4.64 5.97 9.47
CA CYS A 168 5.80 5.19 9.04
C CYS A 168 5.90 5.10 7.51
N SER A 169 4.77 4.93 6.81
CA SER A 169 4.71 4.98 5.33
C SER A 169 5.20 6.32 4.80
N PHE A 170 4.69 7.42 5.36
CA PHE A 170 5.11 8.78 5.01
C PHE A 170 6.62 8.95 5.14
N TYR A 171 7.19 8.54 6.28
CA TYR A 171 8.63 8.67 6.51
C TYR A 171 9.46 7.90 5.48
N LYS A 172 9.07 6.66 5.15
CA LYS A 172 9.74 5.85 4.13
C LYS A 172 9.64 6.49 2.74
N ALA A 173 8.46 6.99 2.38
CA ALA A 173 8.23 7.68 1.10
C ALA A 173 9.03 8.97 1.01
N PHE A 174 9.08 9.77 2.08
CA PHE A 174 9.86 11.01 2.18
C PHE A 174 11.35 10.73 1.97
N ARG A 175 11.90 9.70 2.63
CA ARG A 175 13.32 9.33 2.49
C ARG A 175 13.67 8.94 1.06
N LYS A 176 12.81 8.17 0.39
CA LYS A 176 13.01 7.80 -1.03
C LYS A 176 12.87 9.01 -1.94
N TYR A 177 11.89 9.87 -1.70
CA TYR A 177 11.69 11.11 -2.44
C TYR A 177 12.91 12.05 -2.34
N SER A 178 13.47 12.24 -1.15
CA SER A 178 14.63 13.12 -0.96
C SER A 178 15.86 12.60 -1.70
N THR A 179 16.16 11.30 -1.59
CA THR A 179 17.28 10.68 -2.35
C THR A 179 17.10 10.81 -3.86
N LEU A 180 15.88 10.64 -4.37
CA LEU A 180 15.61 10.81 -5.80
C LEU A 180 15.70 12.26 -6.27
N ARG A 181 15.57 13.25 -5.38
CA ARG A 181 15.68 14.68 -5.71
C ARG A 181 17.12 15.21 -5.66
N GLU A 182 17.98 14.61 -4.85
CA GLU A 182 19.33 15.14 -4.53
C GLU A 182 20.46 14.65 -5.44
N GLY A 183 20.28 13.54 -6.16
CA GLY A 183 21.27 13.08 -7.15
C GLY A 183 20.82 13.34 -8.57
#